data_AF-A0ABD3VGK3-F1
#
_entry.id   AF-A0ABD3VGK3-F1
#
_cell.length_a   1.000
_cell.length_b   1.000
_cell.length_c   1.000
_cell.angle_alpha   90.00
_cell.angle_beta   90.00
_cell.angle_gamma   90.00
#
_symmetry.space_group_name_H-M   'P 1'
#
loop_
_entity.id
_entity.type
_entity.pdbx_description
1 polymer ?
#
loop_
_entity_poly.entity_id
_entity_poly.type
_entity_poly.pdbx_seq_one_letter_code
_entity_poly.pdbx_strand_id
1 'polypeptide(L)'
;MTEGVRNFLDGLGLVEHYDMFVAKGFDSEDDIPHLCPEDLDLMFINDESQRKIIIEASRTFQPSKEYRLYEWLREKGLDHYFINFVRSELTDFTTISRLNLPDEAVYDELEITMPGHKRRLERAVRHLVKRQRTAQKQAVESSSEAGSDVEQPVAYGRWGKPHYLQEAKYDFLVTEATIASTVEVDQHHTIEFMVDSGSDVVTVRQELLDSMDLELIGPIQSRGVHASRRKNLYKAKMIIGDQELEIELQFNNNNNNNNNNNNNNNNNNNNNNNNNNDNNNNNNNNNEDFVKRLIFRSSKSFTSLMI
;
A
#
# COMPACT_ATOMS: atom_id res chain seq x y z
N MET A 1 -12.34 16.58 -17.32
CA MET A 1 -11.44 17.28 -16.39
C MET A 1 -12.29 18.33 -15.69
N THR A 2 -12.20 18.46 -14.36
CA THR A 2 -12.98 19.47 -13.64
C THR A 2 -12.36 20.84 -13.87
N GLU A 3 -13.16 21.89 -13.91
CA GLU A 3 -12.67 23.28 -13.99
C GLU A 3 -12.25 23.79 -12.60
N GLY A 4 -11.76 22.92 -11.71
CA GLY A 4 -11.59 23.18 -10.30
C GLY A 4 -10.62 24.31 -9.98
N VAL A 5 -9.42 24.26 -10.57
CA VAL A 5 -8.40 25.32 -10.46
C VAL A 5 -8.93 26.65 -11.03
N ARG A 6 -9.73 26.59 -12.10
CA ARG A 6 -10.38 27.76 -12.69
C ARG A 6 -11.40 28.38 -11.76
N ASN A 7 -12.27 27.55 -11.16
CA ASN A 7 -13.30 27.98 -10.21
C ASN A 7 -12.69 28.50 -8.91
N PHE A 8 -11.57 27.93 -8.45
CA PHE A 8 -10.78 28.46 -7.34
C PHE A 8 -10.28 29.87 -7.64
N LEU A 9 -9.61 30.08 -8.78
CA LEU A 9 -9.08 31.39 -9.16
C LEU A 9 -10.18 32.41 -9.47
N ASP A 10 -11.27 32.01 -10.12
CA ASP A 10 -12.44 32.86 -10.40
C ASP A 10 -13.13 33.31 -9.09
N GLY A 11 -13.25 32.41 -8.12
CA GLY A 11 -13.74 32.72 -6.77
C GLY A 11 -12.88 33.72 -5.98
N LEU A 12 -11.60 33.90 -6.38
CA LEU A 12 -10.70 34.93 -5.85
C LEU A 12 -10.67 36.21 -6.70
N GLY A 13 -11.32 36.21 -7.88
CA GLY A 13 -11.21 37.28 -8.87
C GLY A 13 -9.84 37.33 -9.57
N LEU A 14 -9.18 36.17 -9.70
CA LEU A 14 -7.80 35.99 -10.19
C LEU A 14 -7.72 35.01 -11.38
N VAL A 15 -8.82 34.89 -12.13
CA VAL A 15 -8.96 33.93 -13.26
C VAL A 15 -7.95 34.17 -14.38
N GLU A 16 -7.36 35.36 -14.47
CA GLU A 16 -6.28 35.69 -15.41
C GLU A 16 -5.01 34.86 -15.22
N HIS A 17 -4.80 34.29 -14.03
CA HIS A 17 -3.63 33.43 -13.74
C HIS A 17 -3.85 31.96 -14.13
N TYR A 18 -5.05 31.56 -14.53
CA TYR A 18 -5.41 30.16 -14.78
C TYR A 18 -4.50 29.46 -15.80
N ASP A 19 -4.22 30.09 -16.93
CA ASP A 19 -3.37 29.51 -17.97
C ASP A 19 -1.94 29.26 -17.47
N MET A 20 -1.47 30.06 -16.49
CA MET A 20 -0.15 29.91 -15.88
C MET A 20 -0.09 28.74 -14.90
N PHE A 21 -1.14 28.53 -14.10
CA PHE A 21 -1.29 27.36 -13.24
C PHE A 21 -1.20 26.07 -14.07
N VAL A 22 -2.01 25.98 -15.13
CA VAL A 22 -2.01 24.83 -16.06
C VAL A 22 -0.66 24.67 -16.75
N ALA A 23 -0.04 25.75 -17.23
CA ALA A 23 1.28 25.70 -17.88
C ALA A 23 2.43 25.27 -16.95
N LYS A 24 2.22 25.29 -15.63
CA LYS A 24 3.19 24.85 -14.61
C LYS A 24 2.83 23.49 -14.00
N GLY A 25 1.73 22.87 -14.43
CA GLY A 25 1.29 21.56 -13.93
C GLY A 25 0.50 21.61 -12.61
N PHE A 26 -0.03 22.78 -12.23
CA PHE A 26 -1.01 22.93 -11.17
C PHE A 26 -2.43 22.90 -11.78
N ASP A 27 -2.76 21.81 -12.48
CA ASP A 27 -4.04 21.63 -13.16
C ASP A 27 -5.04 20.73 -12.39
N SER A 28 -4.65 20.24 -11.22
CA SER A 28 -5.46 19.40 -10.32
C SER A 28 -5.95 20.14 -9.07
N GLU A 29 -7.13 19.77 -8.57
CA GLU A 29 -7.66 20.32 -7.31
C GLU A 29 -6.90 19.83 -6.07
N ASP A 30 -6.19 18.70 -6.15
CA ASP A 30 -5.34 18.21 -5.06
C ASP A 30 -4.03 19.01 -4.94
N ASP A 31 -3.63 19.75 -5.98
CA ASP A 31 -2.39 20.55 -5.95
C ASP A 31 -2.60 21.82 -5.13
N ILE A 32 -3.83 22.37 -5.14
CA ILE A 32 -4.16 23.66 -4.52
C ILE A 32 -3.77 23.69 -3.03
N PRO A 33 -4.16 22.74 -2.15
CA PRO A 33 -3.78 22.76 -0.73
C PRO A 33 -2.27 22.70 -0.45
N HIS A 34 -1.45 22.38 -1.45
CA HIS A 34 0.00 22.22 -1.34
C HIS A 34 0.80 23.41 -1.88
N LEU A 35 0.15 24.40 -2.51
CA LEU A 35 0.79 25.61 -3.03
C LEU A 35 1.61 26.35 -1.97
N CYS A 36 2.89 26.56 -2.26
CA CYS A 36 3.81 27.37 -1.47
C CYS A 36 4.13 28.72 -2.16
N PRO A 37 4.67 29.71 -1.42
CA PRO A 37 5.04 31.01 -1.99
C PRO A 37 5.98 30.92 -3.21
N GLU A 38 6.87 29.92 -3.23
CA GLU A 38 7.85 29.67 -4.28
C GLU A 38 7.19 29.18 -5.58
N ASP A 39 6.07 28.44 -5.51
CA ASP A 39 5.29 28.05 -6.69
C ASP A 39 4.72 29.29 -7.41
N LEU A 40 4.35 30.32 -6.64
CA LEU A 40 3.84 31.58 -7.18
C LEU A 40 4.94 32.39 -7.90
N ASP A 41 6.21 32.25 -7.50
CA ASP A 41 7.35 32.79 -8.24
C ASP A 41 7.53 32.08 -9.59
N LEU A 42 7.39 30.74 -9.61
CA LEU A 42 7.44 29.97 -10.85
C LEU A 42 6.31 30.34 -11.81
N MET A 43 5.17 30.83 -11.29
CA MET A 43 4.03 31.36 -12.05
C MET A 43 4.13 32.88 -12.32
N PHE A 44 5.24 33.56 -11.97
CA PHE A 44 5.43 35.00 -12.15
C PHE A 44 4.36 35.89 -11.48
N ILE A 45 3.67 35.38 -10.46
CA ILE A 45 2.68 36.13 -9.68
C ILE A 45 3.43 36.98 -8.66
N ASN A 46 3.83 38.18 -9.08
CA ASN A 46 4.68 39.09 -8.31
C ASN A 46 3.91 40.03 -7.37
N ASP A 47 2.59 40.15 -7.51
CA ASP A 47 1.78 41.02 -6.64
C ASP A 47 1.60 40.40 -5.26
N GLU A 48 2.14 41.05 -4.23
CA GLU A 48 2.15 40.56 -2.85
C GLU A 48 0.74 40.34 -2.27
N SER A 49 -0.24 41.15 -2.70
CA SER A 49 -1.64 41.02 -2.26
C SER A 49 -2.30 39.79 -2.89
N GLN A 50 -2.16 39.60 -4.21
CA GLN A 50 -2.66 38.41 -4.90
C GLN A 50 -2.02 37.12 -4.34
N ARG A 51 -0.70 37.11 -4.13
CA ARG A 51 0.00 35.97 -3.52
C ARG A 51 -0.55 35.62 -2.15
N LYS A 52 -0.74 36.61 -1.29
CA LYS A 52 -1.29 36.40 0.06
C LYS A 52 -2.69 35.79 0.00
N ILE A 53 -3.56 36.32 -0.88
CA ILE A 53 -4.92 35.80 -1.07
C ILE A 53 -4.90 34.34 -1.55
N ILE A 54 -4.06 34.00 -2.53
CA ILE A 54 -3.92 32.62 -3.04
C ILE A 54 -3.47 31.66 -1.93
N ILE A 55 -2.41 32.00 -1.18
CA ILE A 55 -1.86 31.14 -0.11
C ILE A 55 -2.79 31.02 1.11
N GLU A 56 -3.58 32.06 1.41
CA GLU A 56 -4.58 31.99 2.49
C GLU A 56 -5.78 31.13 2.07
N ALA A 57 -6.27 31.31 0.86
CA ALA A 57 -7.36 30.50 0.30
C ALA A 57 -6.96 29.03 0.13
N SER A 58 -5.75 28.75 -0.37
CA SER A 58 -5.25 27.39 -0.63
C SER A 58 -5.25 26.51 0.62
N ARG A 59 -4.80 27.05 1.76
CA ARG A 59 -4.80 26.36 3.06
C ARG A 59 -6.18 25.95 3.55
N THR A 60 -7.22 26.65 3.13
CA THR A 60 -8.63 26.36 3.47
C THR A 60 -9.38 25.63 2.36
N PHE A 61 -8.76 25.48 1.19
CA PHE A 61 -9.37 24.82 0.04
C PHE A 61 -9.69 23.36 0.36
N GLN A 62 -10.81 22.89 -0.18
CA GLN A 62 -11.20 21.49 -0.17
C GLN A 62 -11.61 21.11 -1.60
N PRO A 63 -10.99 20.07 -2.19
CA PRO A 63 -11.39 19.58 -3.51
C PRO A 63 -12.90 19.27 -3.56
N SER A 64 -13.51 19.62 -4.69
CA SER A 64 -14.94 19.43 -4.96
C SER A 64 -15.37 17.97 -4.82
N LYS A 65 -16.66 17.74 -4.58
CA LYS A 65 -17.20 16.37 -4.49
C LYS A 65 -17.05 15.65 -5.82
N GLU A 66 -17.28 16.40 -6.89
CA GLU A 66 -17.17 16.00 -8.29
C GLU A 66 -15.73 15.57 -8.62
N TYR A 67 -14.71 16.36 -8.23
CA TYR A 67 -13.31 15.96 -8.41
C TYR A 67 -12.94 14.73 -7.58
N ARG A 68 -13.32 14.68 -6.29
CA ARG A 68 -13.08 13.50 -5.44
C ARG A 68 -13.74 12.23 -5.99
N LEU A 69 -14.95 12.36 -6.55
CA LEU A 69 -15.62 11.29 -7.27
C LEU A 69 -14.84 10.87 -8.52
N TYR A 70 -14.41 11.82 -9.34
CA TYR A 70 -13.65 11.56 -10.56
C TYR A 70 -12.36 10.78 -10.27
N GLU A 71 -11.58 11.23 -9.29
CA GLU A 71 -10.36 10.54 -8.85
C GLU A 71 -10.64 9.14 -8.33
N TRP A 72 -11.64 9.00 -7.46
CA TRP A 72 -12.03 7.68 -6.95
C TRP A 72 -12.48 6.72 -8.05
N LEU A 73 -13.20 7.19 -9.07
CA LEU A 73 -13.56 6.38 -10.24
C LEU A 73 -12.33 6.05 -11.10
N ARG A 74 -11.42 7.01 -11.33
CA ARG A 74 -10.16 6.86 -12.07
C ARG A 74 -9.28 5.78 -11.44
N GLU A 75 -9.09 5.79 -10.12
CA GLU A 75 -8.36 4.74 -9.39
C GLU A 75 -8.93 3.32 -9.59
N LYS A 76 -10.21 3.17 -9.96
CA LYS A 76 -10.86 1.86 -10.20
C LYS A 76 -11.06 1.57 -11.70
N GLY A 77 -10.60 2.46 -12.59
CA GLY A 77 -10.81 2.39 -14.04
C GLY A 77 -12.29 2.49 -14.43
N LEU A 78 -13.05 3.32 -13.71
CA LEU A 78 -14.49 3.58 -13.89
C LEU A 78 -14.78 5.05 -14.23
N ASP A 79 -13.74 5.86 -14.51
CA ASP A 79 -13.82 7.29 -14.83
C ASP A 79 -14.74 7.59 -16.03
N HIS A 80 -14.86 6.67 -16.98
CA HIS A 80 -15.79 6.78 -18.10
C HIS A 80 -17.26 6.95 -17.68
N TYR A 81 -17.64 6.50 -16.47
CA TYR A 81 -19.00 6.65 -15.93
C TYR A 81 -19.20 7.94 -15.12
N PHE A 82 -18.17 8.76 -14.94
CA PHE A 82 -18.20 9.97 -14.11
C PHE A 82 -19.39 10.88 -14.41
N ILE A 83 -19.66 11.15 -15.69
CA ILE A 83 -20.76 12.02 -16.11
C ILE A 83 -22.12 11.45 -15.69
N ASN A 84 -22.29 10.13 -15.68
CA ASN A 84 -23.55 9.50 -15.26
C ASN A 84 -23.71 9.54 -13.74
N PHE A 85 -22.63 9.33 -12.97
CA PHE A 85 -22.67 9.58 -11.51
C PHE A 85 -23.04 11.02 -11.16
N VAL A 86 -22.51 12.02 -11.89
CA VAL A 86 -22.86 13.43 -11.69
C VAL A 86 -24.32 13.71 -12.06
N ARG A 87 -24.82 13.14 -13.17
CA ARG A 87 -26.24 13.27 -13.59
C ARG A 87 -27.21 12.62 -12.62
N SER A 88 -26.82 11.52 -11.98
CA SER A 88 -27.57 10.83 -10.92
C SER A 88 -27.45 11.47 -9.54
N GLU A 89 -26.80 12.63 -9.42
CA GLU A 89 -26.51 13.31 -8.14
C GLU A 89 -25.68 12.45 -7.15
N LEU A 90 -25.03 11.38 -7.64
CA LEU A 90 -24.17 10.47 -6.88
C LEU A 90 -22.75 11.02 -6.77
N THR A 91 -22.58 12.28 -6.35
CA THR A 91 -21.26 12.92 -6.16
C THR A 91 -20.70 12.74 -4.75
N ASP A 92 -21.54 12.38 -3.77
CA ASP A 92 -21.12 12.20 -2.38
C ASP A 92 -20.82 10.73 -2.01
N PHE A 93 -19.64 10.47 -1.44
CA PHE A 93 -19.26 9.14 -0.97
C PHE A 93 -20.21 8.55 0.10
N THR A 94 -20.94 9.38 0.85
CA THR A 94 -21.96 8.95 1.83
C THR A 94 -23.21 8.43 1.13
N THR A 95 -23.55 8.94 -0.05
CA THR A 95 -24.65 8.45 -0.87
C THR A 95 -24.22 7.17 -1.61
N ILE A 96 -23.03 7.18 -2.22
CA ILE A 96 -22.46 6.02 -2.93
C ILE A 96 -22.29 4.81 -2.00
N SER A 97 -21.88 5.00 -0.74
CA SER A 97 -21.73 3.90 0.23
C SER A 97 -23.05 3.28 0.69
N ARG A 98 -24.19 3.92 0.41
CA ARG A 98 -25.53 3.42 0.71
C ARG A 98 -26.18 2.65 -0.45
N LEU A 99 -25.54 2.59 -1.62
CA LEU A 99 -26.03 1.83 -2.77
C LEU A 99 -26.11 0.34 -2.44
N ASN A 100 -27.28 -0.27 -2.66
CA ASN A 100 -27.56 -1.65 -2.31
C ASN A 100 -27.13 -2.63 -3.43
N LEU A 101 -25.82 -2.69 -3.71
CA LEU A 101 -25.30 -3.51 -4.82
C LEU A 101 -25.24 -5.02 -4.47
N PRO A 102 -25.57 -5.93 -5.40
CA PRO A 102 -25.92 -5.66 -6.80
C PRO A 102 -27.37 -5.19 -6.99
N ASP A 103 -27.55 -4.14 -7.80
CA ASP A 103 -28.84 -3.60 -8.20
C ASP A 103 -28.78 -3.22 -9.69
N GLU A 104 -29.64 -3.85 -10.51
CA GLU A 104 -29.68 -3.60 -11.94
C GLU A 104 -30.25 -2.22 -12.28
N ALA A 105 -31.15 -1.65 -11.46
CA ALA A 105 -31.67 -0.30 -11.71
C ALA A 105 -30.55 0.75 -11.60
N VAL A 106 -29.68 0.62 -10.60
CA VAL A 106 -28.49 1.47 -10.42
C VAL A 106 -27.48 1.28 -11.56
N TYR A 107 -27.34 0.06 -12.09
CA TYR A 107 -26.46 -0.19 -13.23
C TYR A 107 -27.01 0.39 -14.54
N ASP A 108 -28.31 0.31 -14.77
CA ASP A 108 -28.97 0.88 -15.95
C ASP A 108 -28.93 2.42 -15.90
N GLU A 109 -29.21 3.03 -14.73
CA GLU A 109 -29.13 4.49 -14.52
C GLU A 109 -27.71 5.04 -14.78
N LEU A 110 -26.69 4.31 -14.36
CA LEU A 110 -25.28 4.67 -14.57
C LEU A 110 -24.71 4.21 -15.93
N GLU A 111 -25.51 3.52 -16.76
CA GLU A 111 -25.14 2.89 -18.04
C GLU A 111 -23.99 1.85 -17.93
N ILE A 112 -23.82 1.20 -16.77
CA ILE A 112 -22.76 0.23 -16.48
C ILE A 112 -23.16 -1.16 -17.02
N THR A 113 -23.14 -1.31 -18.34
CA THR A 113 -23.51 -2.56 -19.02
C THR A 113 -22.52 -3.72 -18.82
N MET A 114 -21.22 -3.42 -18.74
CA MET A 114 -20.16 -4.43 -18.74
C MET A 114 -20.07 -5.20 -17.40
N PRO A 115 -20.18 -6.55 -17.37
CA PRO A 115 -20.16 -7.32 -16.12
C PRO A 115 -18.89 -7.12 -15.27
N GLY A 116 -17.74 -6.94 -15.92
CA GLY A 116 -16.48 -6.65 -15.22
C GLY A 116 -16.45 -5.27 -14.56
N HIS A 117 -17.24 -4.30 -15.05
CA HIS A 117 -17.37 -2.96 -14.48
C HIS A 117 -18.36 -2.99 -13.31
N LYS A 118 -19.50 -3.68 -13.43
CA LYS A 118 -20.42 -3.99 -12.31
C LYS A 118 -19.66 -4.58 -11.11
N ARG A 119 -18.86 -5.64 -11.34
CA ARG A 119 -18.00 -6.26 -10.31
C ARG A 119 -16.85 -5.39 -9.79
N ARG A 120 -16.43 -4.34 -10.51
CA ARG A 120 -15.48 -3.35 -10.00
C ARG A 120 -16.17 -2.33 -9.09
N LEU A 121 -17.34 -1.84 -9.48
CA LEU A 121 -18.15 -0.93 -8.64
C LEU A 121 -18.59 -1.60 -7.34
N GLU A 122 -19.12 -2.84 -7.38
CA GLU A 122 -19.48 -3.63 -6.19
C GLU A 122 -18.35 -3.71 -5.16
N ARG A 123 -17.12 -3.96 -5.63
CA ARG A 123 -15.94 -4.02 -4.76
C ARG A 123 -15.59 -2.62 -4.24
N ALA A 124 -15.54 -1.61 -5.11
CA ALA A 124 -15.22 -0.25 -4.73
C ALA A 124 -16.17 0.31 -3.64
N VAL A 125 -17.49 0.12 -3.80
CA VAL A 125 -18.51 0.49 -2.81
C VAL A 125 -18.31 -0.28 -1.50
N ARG A 126 -18.02 -1.59 -1.55
CA ARG A 126 -17.73 -2.39 -0.35
C ARG A 126 -16.49 -1.90 0.41
N HIS A 127 -15.43 -1.51 -0.30
CA HIS A 127 -14.25 -0.90 0.32
C HIS A 127 -14.58 0.48 0.92
N LEU A 128 -15.41 1.29 0.26
CA LEU A 128 -15.88 2.59 0.75
C LEU A 128 -16.67 2.46 2.06
N VAL A 129 -17.61 1.50 2.13
CA VAL A 129 -18.36 1.15 3.35
C VAL A 129 -17.43 0.71 4.48
N LYS A 130 -16.42 -0.12 4.19
CA LYS A 130 -15.42 -0.55 5.19
C LYS A 130 -14.64 0.66 5.73
N ARG A 131 -14.13 1.54 4.85
CA ARG A 131 -13.39 2.76 5.20
C ARG A 131 -14.24 3.72 6.05
N GLN A 132 -15.49 3.96 5.68
CA GLN A 132 -16.40 4.82 6.46
C GLN A 132 -16.71 4.25 7.84
N ARG A 133 -16.92 2.93 7.97
CA ARG A 133 -17.12 2.29 9.28
C ARG A 133 -15.89 2.42 10.17
N THR A 134 -14.68 2.26 9.62
CA THR A 134 -13.43 2.51 10.38
C THR A 134 -13.31 3.97 10.80
N ALA A 135 -13.54 4.92 9.89
CA ALA A 135 -13.47 6.35 10.21
C ALA A 135 -14.52 6.79 11.25
N GLN A 136 -15.74 6.23 11.20
CA GLN A 136 -16.78 6.49 12.21
C GLN A 136 -16.42 5.91 13.58
N LYS A 137 -15.84 4.71 13.63
CA LYS A 137 -15.31 4.14 14.87
C LYS A 137 -14.23 5.02 15.47
N GLN A 138 -13.21 5.37 14.68
CA GLN A 138 -12.12 6.25 15.10
C GLN A 138 -12.62 7.62 15.57
N ALA A 139 -13.64 8.20 14.91
CA ALA A 139 -14.25 9.45 15.35
C ALA A 139 -14.94 9.32 16.72
N VAL A 140 -15.71 8.24 16.93
CA VAL A 140 -16.36 7.96 18.23
C VAL A 140 -15.32 7.68 19.31
N GLU A 141 -14.34 6.82 19.04
CA GLU A 141 -13.23 6.45 19.94
C GLU A 141 -12.38 7.69 20.31
N SER A 142 -12.13 8.61 19.37
CA SER A 142 -11.44 9.89 19.63
C SER A 142 -12.25 10.90 20.46
N SER A 143 -13.57 10.71 20.55
CA SER A 143 -14.46 11.57 21.37
C SER A 143 -14.64 11.03 22.79
N SER A 144 -14.21 9.79 23.06
CA SER A 144 -14.11 9.21 24.40
C SER A 144 -12.67 9.32 24.91
N GLU A 145 -12.44 10.07 26.00
CA GLU A 145 -11.12 10.25 26.65
C GLU A 145 -10.56 8.97 27.32
N ALA A 146 -10.88 7.78 26.82
CA ALA A 146 -10.45 6.49 27.38
C ALA A 146 -10.20 5.44 26.26
N GLY A 147 -8.96 5.38 25.77
CA GLY A 147 -8.47 4.32 24.89
C GLY A 147 -8.28 4.74 23.43
N SER A 148 -7.07 5.17 23.10
CA SER A 148 -6.67 5.58 21.75
C SER A 148 -6.37 4.39 20.83
N ASP A 149 -7.40 3.66 20.38
CA ASP A 149 -7.28 2.58 19.38
C ASP A 149 -7.16 3.11 17.94
N VAL A 150 -6.33 4.15 17.75
CA VAL A 150 -5.72 4.40 16.44
C VAL A 150 -4.84 3.20 16.16
N GLU A 151 -5.05 2.48 15.04
CA GLU A 151 -4.19 1.36 14.61
C GLU A 151 -2.75 1.87 14.43
N GLN A 152 -1.96 1.86 15.51
CA GLN A 152 -0.55 2.24 15.46
C GLN A 152 0.22 1.15 14.72
N PRO A 153 1.16 1.53 13.83
CA PRO A 153 2.03 0.55 13.20
C PRO A 153 2.87 -0.13 14.26
N VAL A 154 2.66 -1.44 14.41
CA VAL A 154 3.37 -2.28 15.39
C VAL A 154 4.88 -2.31 15.13
N ALA A 155 5.28 -2.14 13.85
CA ALA A 155 6.66 -1.79 13.51
C ALA A 155 6.75 -1.02 12.20
N TYR A 156 7.93 -0.41 12.02
CA TYR A 156 8.39 0.19 10.78
C TYR A 156 9.45 -0.71 10.17
N GLY A 157 9.31 -0.99 8.87
CA GLY A 157 10.31 -1.70 8.08
C GLY A 157 10.96 -0.80 7.03
N ARG A 158 12.04 -1.28 6.44
CA ARG A 158 12.74 -0.68 5.30
C ARG A 158 12.53 -1.53 4.05
N TRP A 159 12.49 -0.92 2.87
CA TRP A 159 12.65 -1.68 1.63
C TRP A 159 14.13 -1.92 1.35
N GLY A 160 14.50 -3.16 1.07
CA GLY A 160 15.87 -3.52 0.71
C GLY A 160 16.13 -5.01 0.82
N LYS A 161 17.40 -5.40 0.69
CA LYS A 161 17.83 -6.79 0.88
C LYS A 161 18.28 -7.01 2.33
N PRO A 162 17.85 -8.11 2.99
CA PRO A 162 18.42 -8.49 4.28
C PRO A 162 19.87 -8.98 4.09
N HIS A 163 20.68 -8.92 5.15
CA HIS A 163 22.11 -9.25 5.08
C HIS A 163 22.43 -10.58 4.36
N TYR A 164 21.60 -11.61 4.56
CA TYR A 164 21.79 -12.95 4.00
C TYR A 164 21.26 -13.16 2.56
N LEU A 165 20.70 -12.14 1.90
CA LEU A 165 20.17 -12.22 0.52
C LEU A 165 20.63 -11.03 -0.37
N GLN A 166 21.89 -10.60 -0.26
CA GLN A 166 22.41 -9.49 -1.09
C GLN A 166 22.30 -9.74 -2.60
N GLU A 167 22.36 -11.01 -3.03
CA GLU A 167 22.21 -11.46 -4.42
C GLU A 167 20.75 -11.53 -4.91
N ALA A 168 19.76 -11.26 -4.05
CA ALA A 168 18.35 -11.30 -4.47
C ALA A 168 18.06 -10.30 -5.60
N LYS A 169 17.18 -10.69 -6.53
CA LYS A 169 16.80 -9.86 -7.68
C LYS A 169 15.95 -8.63 -7.32
N TYR A 170 15.21 -8.71 -6.21
CA TYR A 170 14.26 -7.70 -5.77
C TYR A 170 14.54 -7.32 -4.31
N ASP A 171 14.12 -6.11 -3.96
CA ASP A 171 14.07 -5.66 -2.57
C ASP A 171 12.81 -6.19 -1.88
N PHE A 172 12.91 -6.38 -0.57
CA PHE A 172 11.83 -6.86 0.27
C PHE A 172 11.52 -5.83 1.35
N LEU A 173 10.32 -5.91 1.94
CA LEU A 173 10.03 -5.20 3.17
C LEU A 173 10.68 -5.97 4.33
N VAL A 174 11.69 -5.37 4.93
CA VAL A 174 12.49 -5.94 6.02
C VAL A 174 12.18 -5.21 7.32
N THR A 175 11.94 -5.96 8.40
CA THR A 175 11.77 -5.43 9.75
C THR A 175 12.68 -6.19 10.72
N GLU A 176 13.22 -5.49 11.72
CA GLU A 176 13.86 -6.17 12.85
C GLU A 176 12.79 -6.64 13.84
N ALA A 177 12.99 -7.83 14.40
CA ALA A 177 12.23 -8.33 15.54
C ALA A 177 13.06 -9.34 16.34
N THR A 178 12.70 -9.53 17.60
CA THR A 178 13.37 -10.47 18.52
C THR A 178 12.52 -11.71 18.70
N ILE A 179 13.09 -12.89 18.43
CA ILE A 179 12.48 -14.15 18.85
C ILE A 179 12.98 -14.48 20.26
N ALA A 180 12.08 -14.89 21.14
CA ALA A 180 12.41 -15.41 22.47
C ALA A 180 11.78 -16.80 22.69
N SER A 181 12.46 -17.64 23.49
CA SER A 181 11.94 -18.94 23.89
C SER A 181 10.70 -18.81 24.78
N THR A 182 9.79 -19.77 24.69
CA THR A 182 8.70 -19.92 25.68
C THR A 182 9.12 -20.68 26.93
N VAL A 183 10.29 -21.33 26.90
CA VAL A 183 10.83 -22.15 27.99
C VAL A 183 11.86 -21.38 28.80
N GLU A 184 12.88 -20.83 28.12
CA GLU A 184 14.03 -20.15 28.74
C GLU A 184 13.98 -18.63 28.51
N VAL A 185 13.67 -17.87 29.56
CA VAL A 185 13.40 -16.41 29.48
C VAL A 185 14.59 -15.61 28.93
N ASP A 186 15.81 -16.03 29.23
CA ASP A 186 17.03 -15.34 28.78
C ASP A 186 17.42 -15.67 27.33
N GLN A 187 16.84 -16.71 26.71
CA GLN A 187 17.17 -17.12 25.34
C GLN A 187 16.38 -16.33 24.30
N HIS A 188 17.05 -15.38 23.65
CA HIS A 188 16.47 -14.53 22.62
C HIS A 188 17.47 -14.14 21.52
N HIS A 189 16.96 -13.90 20.31
CA HIS A 189 17.74 -13.47 19.14
C HIS A 189 16.99 -12.40 18.34
N THR A 190 17.58 -11.22 18.20
CA THR A 190 17.12 -10.17 17.27
C THR A 190 17.63 -10.45 15.85
N ILE A 191 16.73 -10.48 14.86
CA ILE A 191 17.05 -10.79 13.46
C ILE A 191 16.23 -9.92 12.48
N GLU A 192 16.76 -9.77 11.26
CA GLU A 192 16.05 -9.18 10.13
C GLU A 192 15.05 -10.18 9.51
N PHE A 193 13.76 -9.89 9.64
CA PHE A 193 12.68 -10.61 8.99
C PHE A 193 12.31 -9.98 7.65
N MET A 194 12.22 -10.82 6.62
CA MET A 194 11.50 -10.51 5.40
C MET A 194 10.00 -10.68 5.65
N VAL A 195 9.21 -9.64 5.37
CA VAL A 195 7.75 -9.70 5.48
C VAL A 195 7.16 -10.32 4.21
N ASP A 196 6.53 -11.47 4.35
CA ASP A 196 5.72 -12.12 3.32
C ASP A 196 4.23 -12.07 3.72
N SER A 197 3.41 -11.38 2.94
CA SER A 197 1.96 -11.27 3.19
C SER A 197 1.17 -12.55 2.86
N GLY A 198 1.81 -13.56 2.29
CA GLY A 198 1.21 -14.84 1.92
C GLY A 198 1.46 -16.00 2.89
N SER A 199 2.20 -15.79 4.00
CA SER A 199 2.53 -16.86 4.97
C SER A 199 1.90 -16.63 6.34
N ASP A 200 1.11 -17.60 6.80
CA ASP A 200 0.59 -17.64 8.18
C ASP A 200 1.64 -18.15 9.20
N VAL A 201 2.79 -18.65 8.74
CA VAL A 201 3.82 -19.28 9.57
C VAL A 201 5.15 -18.55 9.42
N VAL A 202 5.83 -18.32 10.54
CA VAL A 202 7.15 -17.67 10.57
C VAL A 202 8.23 -18.72 10.33
N THR A 203 9.13 -18.48 9.37
CA THR A 203 10.22 -19.41 9.04
C THR A 203 11.58 -18.89 9.49
N VAL A 204 12.37 -19.76 10.09
CA VAL A 204 13.71 -19.43 10.64
C VAL A 204 14.78 -20.44 10.22
N ARG A 205 16.04 -20.04 10.40
CA ARG A 205 17.24 -20.86 10.14
C ARG A 205 17.44 -21.92 11.23
N GLN A 206 18.12 -23.02 10.92
CA GLN A 206 18.28 -24.14 11.86
C GLN A 206 19.09 -23.74 13.09
N GLU A 207 20.17 -22.98 12.88
CA GLU A 207 21.16 -22.64 13.91
C GLU A 207 20.52 -21.82 15.04
N LEU A 208 19.45 -21.09 14.73
CA LEU A 208 18.65 -20.29 15.66
C LEU A 208 17.54 -21.13 16.33
N LEU A 209 17.07 -22.21 15.73
CA LEU A 209 16.18 -23.17 16.42
C LEU A 209 16.97 -24.04 17.40
N ASP A 210 18.16 -24.48 17.01
CA ASP A 210 19.04 -25.30 17.84
C ASP A 210 19.57 -24.54 19.08
N SER A 211 19.56 -23.19 19.06
CA SER A 211 20.06 -22.35 20.16
C SER A 211 18.99 -21.87 21.15
N MET A 212 17.69 -22.02 20.87
CA MET A 212 16.59 -21.41 21.65
C MET A 212 15.73 -22.41 22.45
N ASP A 213 16.10 -23.70 22.48
CA ASP A 213 15.41 -24.79 23.22
C ASP A 213 13.88 -24.68 23.24
N LEU A 214 13.29 -24.59 22.04
CA LEU A 214 11.87 -24.28 21.87
C LEU A 214 10.95 -25.46 22.13
N GLU A 215 9.77 -25.16 22.67
CA GLU A 215 8.69 -26.13 22.85
C GLU A 215 8.23 -26.70 21.49
N LEU A 216 8.39 -28.02 21.32
CA LEU A 216 7.92 -28.75 20.15
C LEU A 216 6.40 -28.96 20.21
N ILE A 217 5.65 -28.22 19.39
CA ILE A 217 4.20 -28.40 19.21
C ILE A 217 3.91 -29.76 18.55
N GLY A 218 4.69 -30.08 17.50
CA GLY A 218 4.61 -31.38 16.82
C GLY A 218 4.87 -31.32 15.31
N PRO A 219 4.73 -32.45 14.61
CA PRO A 219 5.02 -32.54 13.19
C PRO A 219 3.82 -32.21 12.30
N ILE A 220 4.00 -31.26 11.38
CA ILE A 220 3.02 -30.85 10.36
C ILE A 220 3.43 -31.29 8.95
N GLN A 221 2.47 -31.36 8.03
CA GLN A 221 2.71 -31.69 6.62
C GLN A 221 2.68 -30.43 5.75
N SER A 222 3.84 -29.83 5.49
CA SER A 222 3.98 -28.67 4.60
C SER A 222 3.83 -29.11 3.14
N ARG A 223 2.95 -28.44 2.38
CA ARG A 223 2.75 -28.66 0.93
C ARG A 223 3.39 -27.52 0.15
N GLY A 224 4.61 -27.74 -0.36
CA GLY A 224 5.25 -26.83 -1.31
C GLY A 224 4.88 -27.18 -2.76
N VAL A 225 5.16 -26.27 -3.70
CA VAL A 225 4.88 -26.40 -5.14
C VAL A 225 5.42 -27.71 -5.76
N HIS A 226 6.53 -28.25 -5.22
CA HIS A 226 7.21 -29.43 -5.76
C HIS A 226 7.12 -30.69 -4.89
N ALA A 227 6.76 -30.58 -3.62
CA ALA A 227 6.71 -31.73 -2.71
C ALA A 227 5.91 -31.43 -1.43
N SER A 228 5.29 -32.47 -0.88
CA SER A 228 4.83 -32.45 0.52
C SER A 228 5.96 -32.95 1.43
N ARG A 229 6.38 -32.15 2.43
CA ARG A 229 7.41 -32.53 3.40
C ARG A 229 6.84 -32.46 4.83
N ARG A 230 7.14 -33.47 5.64
CA ARG A 230 6.87 -33.43 7.08
C ARG A 230 7.92 -32.53 7.75
N LYS A 231 7.49 -31.56 8.53
CA LYS A 231 8.36 -30.65 9.30
C LYS A 231 7.86 -30.54 10.73
N ASN A 232 8.74 -30.23 11.66
CA ASN A 232 8.34 -29.88 13.02
C ASN A 232 7.92 -28.41 13.10
N LEU A 233 6.99 -28.13 14.01
CA LEU A 233 6.50 -26.81 14.37
C LEU A 233 6.83 -26.56 15.85
N TYR A 234 7.36 -25.38 16.14
CA TYR A 234 7.83 -24.99 17.46
C TYR A 234 7.08 -23.75 17.94
N LYS A 235 6.87 -23.61 19.24
CA LYS A 235 6.24 -22.44 19.84
C LYS A 235 7.32 -21.44 20.27
N ALA A 236 7.11 -20.16 19.98
CA ALA A 236 8.01 -19.09 20.39
C ALA A 236 7.24 -17.77 20.62
N LYS A 237 7.95 -16.78 21.16
CA LYS A 237 7.49 -15.39 21.24
C LYS A 237 8.24 -14.55 20.21
N MET A 238 7.53 -13.67 19.52
CA MET A 238 8.11 -12.64 18.65
C MET A 238 7.81 -11.27 19.25
N ILE A 239 8.85 -10.50 19.53
CA ILE A 239 8.80 -9.14 20.06
C ILE A 239 9.13 -8.21 18.91
N ILE A 240 8.18 -7.35 18.54
CA ILE A 240 8.29 -6.43 17.40
C ILE A 240 7.72 -5.07 17.81
N GLY A 241 8.59 -4.05 17.84
CA GLY A 241 8.28 -2.78 18.51
C GLY A 241 8.05 -3.00 20.01
N ASP A 242 6.88 -2.61 20.50
CA ASP A 242 6.40 -2.82 21.87
C ASP A 242 5.46 -4.04 22.02
N GLN A 243 5.16 -4.75 20.92
CA GLN A 243 4.23 -5.88 20.93
C GLN A 243 4.94 -7.21 21.11
N GLU A 244 4.41 -8.05 22.00
CA GLU A 244 4.77 -9.46 22.14
C GLU A 244 3.68 -10.34 21.51
N LEU A 245 4.06 -11.20 20.57
CA LEU A 245 3.17 -12.10 19.83
C LEU A 245 3.61 -13.55 20.04
N GLU A 246 2.70 -14.43 20.43
CA GLU A 246 2.94 -15.88 20.39
C GLU A 246 2.86 -16.36 18.94
N ILE A 247 3.90 -17.04 18.45
CA ILE A 247 4.03 -17.48 17.06
C ILE A 247 4.41 -18.95 16.94
N GLU A 248 4.03 -19.52 15.80
CA GLU A 248 4.44 -20.85 15.36
C GLU A 248 5.65 -20.75 14.41
N LEU A 249 6.76 -21.36 14.79
CA LEU A 249 8.01 -21.37 14.02
C LEU A 249 8.18 -22.67 13.25
N GLN A 250 8.45 -22.53 11.95
CA GLN A 250 8.82 -23.65 11.08
C GLN A 250 10.27 -23.56 10.62
N PHE A 251 10.98 -24.68 10.75
CA PHE A 251 12.31 -24.84 10.17
C PHE A 251 12.29 -24.81 8.62
N ASN A 252 13.22 -24.07 8.03
CA ASN A 252 13.58 -24.21 6.62
C ASN A 252 14.91 -24.95 6.42
N ASN A 253 14.86 -26.28 6.19
CA ASN A 253 16.05 -27.11 5.88
C ASN A 253 16.61 -26.90 4.47
N ASN A 254 16.59 -25.66 3.99
CA ASN A 254 17.26 -25.25 2.78
C ASN A 254 18.74 -24.90 3.08
N ASN A 255 19.43 -25.76 3.83
CA ASN A 255 20.88 -25.86 3.78
C ASN A 255 21.32 -26.60 2.48
N ASN A 256 20.59 -26.32 1.40
CA ASN A 256 20.87 -26.86 0.08
C ASN A 256 21.94 -25.96 -0.52
N ASN A 257 23.18 -26.43 -0.38
CA ASN A 257 24.43 -25.79 -0.73
C ASN A 257 24.54 -25.51 -2.24
N ASN A 258 23.68 -24.63 -2.74
CA ASN A 258 23.55 -24.24 -4.15
C ASN A 258 24.30 -22.93 -4.44
N ASN A 259 25.37 -22.67 -3.67
CA ASN A 259 26.46 -21.87 -4.18
C ASN A 259 27.21 -22.74 -5.21
N ASN A 260 27.37 -22.22 -6.43
CA ASN A 260 27.92 -22.91 -7.61
C ASN A 260 27.00 -23.93 -8.33
N ASN A 261 25.89 -23.45 -8.89
CA ASN A 261 25.47 -23.90 -10.23
C ASN A 261 25.10 -22.70 -11.13
N ASN A 262 26.08 -21.82 -11.34
CA ASN A 262 26.03 -20.87 -12.44
C ASN A 262 26.25 -21.66 -13.74
N ASN A 263 25.14 -22.08 -14.37
CA ASN A 263 25.19 -23.02 -15.48
C ASN A 263 25.87 -22.39 -16.70
N ASN A 264 27.11 -22.82 -16.92
CA ASN A 264 27.93 -22.57 -18.09
C ASN A 264 27.21 -23.02 -19.39
N ASN A 265 26.45 -22.11 -20.01
CA ASN A 265 25.75 -22.38 -21.27
C ASN A 265 26.53 -21.79 -22.46
N ASN A 266 27.60 -22.49 -22.84
CA ASN A 266 28.28 -22.37 -24.13
C ASN A 266 28.99 -23.73 -24.36
N ASN A 267 28.92 -24.42 -25.51
CA ASN A 267 28.58 -24.01 -26.87
C ASN A 267 28.09 -25.23 -27.71
N ASN A 268 27.70 -24.97 -28.97
CA ASN A 268 27.51 -25.91 -30.11
C ASN A 268 26.16 -26.66 -30.11
N ASN A 269 25.27 -26.57 -31.12
CA ASN A 269 25.22 -25.83 -32.39
C ASN A 269 23.72 -25.85 -32.89
N ASN A 270 23.20 -25.12 -33.90
CA ASN A 270 23.75 -24.20 -34.92
C ASN A 270 22.64 -23.27 -35.50
N ASN A 271 23.06 -22.17 -36.15
CA ASN A 271 22.44 -21.49 -37.32
C ASN A 271 21.04 -20.82 -37.22
N ASN A 272 20.99 -19.48 -37.05
CA ASN A 272 21.00 -18.50 -38.18
C ASN A 272 20.23 -17.18 -37.89
N ASN A 273 20.88 -16.07 -38.27
CA ASN A 273 20.33 -14.77 -38.72
C ASN A 273 19.81 -13.71 -37.71
N ASN A 274 20.75 -12.91 -37.19
CA ASN A 274 20.86 -11.45 -37.41
C ASN A 274 19.57 -10.58 -37.38
N ASN A 275 19.43 -9.73 -36.35
CA ASN A 275 19.51 -8.28 -36.59
C ASN A 275 19.92 -7.51 -35.32
N ASN A 276 20.59 -6.37 -35.53
CA ASN A 276 21.16 -5.51 -34.49
C ASN A 276 20.15 -4.43 -34.05
N ASN A 277 20.00 -4.18 -32.74
CA ASN A 277 19.52 -2.88 -32.27
C ASN A 277 19.92 -2.62 -30.81
N ASP A 278 20.92 -1.77 -30.60
CA ASP A 278 21.28 -1.25 -29.29
C ASP A 278 20.17 -0.33 -28.76
N ASN A 279 19.61 -0.63 -27.59
CA ASN A 279 18.84 0.37 -26.84
C ASN A 279 19.14 0.26 -25.34
N ASN A 280 20.18 0.99 -24.93
CA ASN A 280 20.70 1.03 -23.57
C ASN A 280 19.83 1.93 -22.67
N ASN A 281 18.75 1.38 -22.09
CA ASN A 281 17.89 2.14 -21.18
C ASN A 281 18.39 2.04 -19.73
N ASN A 282 19.25 3.00 -19.35
CA ASN A 282 19.81 3.13 -18.01
C ASN A 282 18.78 3.74 -17.04
N ASN A 283 17.93 2.91 -16.43
CA ASN A 283 16.92 3.40 -15.49
C ASN A 283 17.53 3.66 -14.10
N ASN A 284 17.87 4.92 -13.85
CA ASN A 284 18.46 5.40 -12.61
C ASN A 284 17.41 5.42 -11.48
N ASN A 285 17.46 4.45 -10.58
CA ASN A 285 16.46 4.30 -9.52
C ASN A 285 16.78 5.21 -8.33
N ASN A 286 16.21 6.42 -8.31
CA ASN A 286 16.25 7.30 -7.13
C ASN A 286 15.42 6.64 -6.00
N ASN A 287 16.13 6.07 -5.02
CA ASN A 287 15.53 5.42 -3.86
C ASN A 287 15.17 6.49 -2.82
N GLU A 288 13.99 7.10 -2.92
CA GLU A 288 13.42 7.85 -1.80
C GLU A 288 12.87 6.88 -0.74
N ASP A 289 13.03 7.23 0.54
CA ASP A 289 12.67 6.42 1.70
C ASP A 289 11.15 6.21 1.84
N PHE A 290 10.60 5.29 1.05
CA PHE A 290 9.21 4.82 1.18
C PHE A 290 9.03 3.94 2.41
N VAL A 291 8.95 4.57 3.59
CA VAL A 291 8.57 3.93 4.85
C VAL A 291 7.12 3.43 4.76
N LYS A 292 6.94 2.15 4.43
CA LYS A 292 5.62 1.49 4.47
C LYS A 292 5.37 0.95 5.88
N ARG A 293 4.21 1.32 6.44
CA ARG A 293 3.75 0.89 7.76
C ARG A 293 3.35 -0.58 7.75
N LEU A 294 3.80 -1.34 8.74
CA LEU A 294 3.27 -2.67 9.02
C LEU A 294 2.27 -2.61 10.17
N ILE A 295 1.02 -2.98 9.91
CA ILE A 295 -0.04 -3.05 10.90
C ILE A 295 -0.32 -4.52 11.18
N PHE A 296 0.30 -5.06 12.23
CA PHE A 296 -0.11 -6.35 12.79
C PHE A 296 -1.42 -6.17 13.54
N ARG A 297 -2.44 -6.94 13.16
CA ARG A 297 -3.69 -6.99 13.91
C ARG A 297 -3.59 -8.06 14.98
N SER A 298 -3.46 -7.64 16.23
CA SER A 298 -3.64 -8.54 17.38
C SER A 298 -5.12 -8.90 17.52
N SER A 299 -5.54 -9.95 16.81
CA SER A 299 -6.88 -10.54 16.96
C SER A 299 -6.77 -11.89 17.67
N LYS A 300 -7.53 -12.05 18.77
CA LYS A 300 -7.72 -13.34 19.47
C LYS A 300 -8.53 -14.37 18.65
N SER A 301 -8.66 -14.15 17.34
CA SER A 301 -9.10 -15.11 16.34
C SER A 301 -8.46 -14.78 14.99
N PHE A 302 -7.87 -15.77 14.33
CA PHE A 302 -7.25 -15.61 13.01
C PHE A 302 -8.33 -15.30 11.95
N THR A 303 -8.15 -14.20 11.19
CA THR A 303 -8.70 -14.07 9.83
C THR A 303 -7.99 -12.94 9.06
N SER A 304 -7.07 -13.33 8.19
CA SER A 304 -6.57 -12.61 7.01
C SER A 304 -6.05 -11.17 7.18
N LEU A 305 -4.74 -11.01 6.94
CA LEU A 305 -4.12 -9.71 6.66
C LEU A 305 -4.70 -9.14 5.34
N MET A 306 -5.09 -7.86 5.34
CA MET A 306 -5.36 -7.10 4.11
C MET A 306 -4.29 -6.03 3.97
N ILE A 307 -3.62 -6.02 2.82
CA ILE A 307 -2.97 -4.84 2.23
C ILE A 307 -4.01 -4.18 1.31
#